data_AF-A0A520GGM8-F1
#
_entry.id   AF-A0A520GGM8-F1
#
_cell.length_a   1.000
_cell.length_b   1.000
_cell.length_c   1.000
_cell.angle_alpha   90.00
_cell.angle_beta   90.00
_cell.angle_gamma   90.00
#
_symmetry.space_group_name_H-M   'P 1'
#
loop_
_entity.id
_entity.type
_entity.pdbx_description
1 polymer ?
#
loop_
_entity_poly.entity_id
_entity_poly.type
_entity_poly.pdbx_seq_one_letter_code
_entity_poly.pdbx_strand_id
1 'polypeptide(L)'
;MDLDFHVRKIDALTPKAAKIALRMLDADPRIPTEWIMALRPALVDRSTESDGFRSTDWMTMAAIERPTIRRFAERFENKEQRHARLWVLSLRKASQQVLRRGPEAA
;
A
#
# COMPACT_ATOMS: atom_id res chain seq x y z
N MET A 1 -16.17 5.68 6.95
CA MET A 1 -16.55 5.66 5.51
C MET A 1 -15.36 5.50 4.57
N ASP A 2 -14.18 6.07 4.84
CA ASP A 2 -13.03 5.94 3.92
C ASP A 2 -12.34 4.56 4.01
N LEU A 3 -12.24 4.00 5.23
CA LEU A 3 -11.54 2.73 5.44
C LEU A 3 -12.23 1.52 4.78
N ASP A 4 -13.57 1.43 4.86
CA ASP A 4 -14.34 0.36 4.21
C ASP A 4 -14.22 0.38 2.68
N PHE A 5 -14.11 1.59 2.10
CA PHE A 5 -13.83 1.75 0.67
C PHE A 5 -12.45 1.17 0.33
N HIS A 6 -11.45 1.45 1.15
CA HIS A 6 -10.10 0.91 0.98
C HIS A 6 -10.05 -0.62 1.15
N VAL A 7 -10.81 -1.18 2.10
CA VAL A 7 -10.99 -2.64 2.25
C VAL A 7 -11.53 -3.25 0.96
N ARG A 8 -12.64 -2.75 0.43
CA ARG A 8 -13.23 -3.25 -0.83
C ARG A 8 -12.30 -3.10 -2.03
N LYS A 9 -11.43 -2.09 -2.03
CA LYS A 9 -10.45 -1.88 -3.09
C LYS A 9 -9.29 -2.87 -3.04
N ILE A 10 -9.09 -3.60 -1.94
CA ILE A 10 -8.09 -4.69 -1.87
C ILE A 10 -8.47 -5.82 -2.83
N ASP A 11 -9.75 -6.11 -3.02
CA ASP A 11 -10.21 -7.17 -3.93
C ASP A 11 -9.81 -6.91 -5.40
N ALA A 12 -9.69 -5.63 -5.78
CA ALA A 12 -9.22 -5.24 -7.10
C ALA A 12 -7.70 -5.42 -7.29
N LEU A 13 -6.94 -5.56 -6.21
CA LEU A 13 -5.51 -5.85 -6.29
C LEU A 13 -5.31 -7.29 -6.76
N THR A 14 -4.27 -7.50 -7.57
CA THR A 14 -3.75 -8.86 -7.76
C THR A 14 -3.10 -9.35 -6.47
N PRO A 15 -2.98 -10.68 -6.24
CA PRO A 15 -2.33 -11.20 -5.03
C PRO A 15 -0.92 -10.61 -4.82
N LYS A 16 -0.16 -10.47 -5.89
CA LYS A 16 1.17 -9.86 -5.87
C LYS A 16 1.14 -8.37 -5.52
N ALA A 17 0.18 -7.62 -6.06
CA ALA A 17 0.01 -6.21 -5.70
C ALA A 17 -0.40 -6.04 -4.22
N ALA A 18 -1.25 -6.92 -3.69
CA ALA A 18 -1.60 -6.92 -2.27
C ALA A 18 -0.37 -7.18 -1.37
N LYS A 19 0.48 -8.15 -1.76
CA LYS A 19 1.74 -8.45 -1.06
C LYS A 19 2.70 -7.25 -1.04
N ILE A 20 2.82 -6.53 -2.16
CA ILE A 20 3.63 -5.30 -2.26
C ILE A 20 3.01 -4.18 -1.39
N ALA A 21 1.70 -3.98 -1.48
CA ALA A 21 0.99 -2.95 -0.72
C ALA A 21 1.12 -3.16 0.80
N LEU A 22 1.06 -4.41 1.26
CA LEU A 22 1.29 -4.77 2.66
C LEU A 22 2.68 -4.32 3.14
N ARG A 23 3.73 -4.59 2.36
CA ARG A 23 5.10 -4.15 2.69
C ARG A 23 5.24 -2.64 2.68
N MET A 24 4.63 -1.96 1.71
CA MET A 24 4.63 -0.51 1.64
C MET A 24 3.93 0.12 2.85
N LEU A 25 2.82 -0.47 3.31
CA LEU A 25 2.08 -0.04 4.49
C LEU A 25 2.91 -0.19 5.77
N ASP A 26 3.50 -1.37 5.98
CA ASP A 26 4.32 -1.66 7.16
C ASP A 26 5.53 -0.71 7.27
N ALA A 27 6.02 -0.18 6.13
CA ALA A 27 7.14 0.75 6.07
C ALA A 27 6.75 2.24 6.03
N ASP A 28 5.46 2.59 6.00
CA ASP A 28 5.00 3.97 5.80
C ASP A 28 4.59 4.65 7.12
N PRO A 29 5.45 5.47 7.74
CA PRO A 29 5.14 6.13 9.01
C PRO A 29 4.06 7.23 8.89
N ARG A 30 3.59 7.52 7.67
CA ARG A 30 2.58 8.56 7.41
C ARG A 30 1.15 8.02 7.45
N ILE A 31 0.98 6.70 7.52
CA ILE A 31 -0.33 6.05 7.63
C ILE A 31 -0.53 5.70 9.11
N PRO A 32 -1.67 6.07 9.72
CA PRO A 32 -1.93 5.74 11.12
C PRO A 32 -1.92 4.23 11.38
N THR A 33 -1.33 3.83 12.51
CA THR A 33 -1.16 2.42 12.89
C THR A 33 -2.49 1.68 12.95
N GLU A 34 -3.54 2.33 13.43
CA GLU A 34 -4.90 1.78 13.50
C GLU A 34 -5.45 1.39 12.11
N TRP A 35 -5.14 2.15 11.06
CA TRP A 35 -5.56 1.84 9.69
C TRP A 35 -4.74 0.69 9.12
N ILE A 36 -3.44 0.63 9.44
CA ILE A 36 -2.59 -0.51 9.08
C ILE A 36 -3.16 -1.79 9.71
N MET A 37 -3.47 -1.76 11.01
CA MET A 37 -4.02 -2.91 11.72
C MET A 37 -5.36 -3.39 11.14
N ALA A 38 -6.23 -2.47 10.74
CA ALA A 38 -7.53 -2.80 10.16
C ALA A 38 -7.43 -3.38 8.74
N LEU A 39 -6.50 -2.90 7.92
CA LEU A 39 -6.35 -3.32 6.52
C LEU A 39 -5.48 -4.57 6.34
N ARG A 40 -4.59 -4.83 7.30
CA ARG A 40 -3.61 -5.92 7.24
C ARG A 40 -4.24 -7.30 7.03
N PRO A 41 -5.30 -7.71 7.74
CA PRO A 41 -5.89 -9.03 7.53
C PRO A 41 -6.38 -9.26 6.10
N ALA A 42 -7.06 -8.26 5.51
CA ALA A 42 -7.56 -8.34 4.14
C ALA A 42 -6.42 -8.37 3.09
N LEU A 43 -5.35 -7.61 3.32
CA LEU A 43 -4.16 -7.66 2.47
C LEU A 43 -3.42 -8.99 2.57
N VAL A 44 -3.31 -9.55 3.79
CA VAL A 44 -2.70 -10.87 4.01
C VAL A 44 -3.49 -11.93 3.27
N ASP A 45 -4.81 -11.99 3.50
CA ASP A 45 -5.72 -12.93 2.84
C ASP A 45 -5.59 -12.86 1.32
N ARG A 46 -5.66 -11.64 0.76
CA ARG A 46 -5.51 -11.42 -0.69
C ARG A 46 -4.13 -11.81 -1.22
N SER A 47 -3.08 -11.68 -0.41
CA SER A 47 -1.70 -11.98 -0.82
C SER A 47 -1.36 -13.47 -0.80
N THR A 48 -2.19 -14.31 -0.17
CA THR A 48 -1.91 -15.75 0.05
C THR A 48 -1.69 -16.51 -1.25
N GLU A 49 -2.38 -16.11 -2.32
CA GLU A 49 -2.27 -16.71 -3.66
C GLU A 49 -1.06 -16.20 -4.47
N SER A 50 -0.25 -15.30 -3.92
CA SER A 50 0.91 -14.75 -4.63
C SER A 50 2.12 -15.68 -4.53
N ASP A 51 2.74 -15.94 -5.69
CA ASP A 51 4.10 -16.46 -5.77
C ASP A 51 5.09 -15.67 -4.87
N GLY A 52 6.19 -16.32 -4.52
CA GLY A 52 7.32 -15.68 -3.85
C GLY A 52 7.84 -14.47 -4.62
N PHE A 53 8.43 -13.50 -3.92
CA PHE A 53 9.05 -12.34 -4.55
C PHE A 53 10.24 -12.77 -5.42
N ARG A 54 10.26 -12.33 -6.68
CA ARG A 54 11.39 -12.53 -7.59
C ARG A 54 12.44 -11.44 -7.38
N SER A 55 13.64 -11.61 -7.91
CA SER A 55 14.75 -10.64 -7.81
C SER A 55 14.38 -9.22 -8.26
N THR A 56 13.52 -9.10 -9.28
CA THR A 56 12.97 -7.80 -9.74
C THR A 56 12.05 -7.14 -8.71
N ASP A 57 11.39 -7.92 -7.86
CA ASP A 57 10.56 -7.38 -6.79
C ASP A 57 11.41 -6.82 -5.65
N TRP A 58 12.58 -7.40 -5.38
CA TRP A 58 13.52 -6.90 -4.37
C TRP A 58 14.14 -5.55 -4.74
N MET A 59 14.46 -5.31 -6.01
CA MET A 59 14.87 -3.96 -6.47
C MET A 59 13.78 -2.92 -6.23
N THR A 60 12.52 -3.30 -6.44
CA THR A 60 11.39 -2.41 -6.15
C THR A 60 11.17 -2.22 -4.65
N MET A 61 11.38 -3.25 -3.82
CA MET A 61 11.38 -3.09 -2.37
C MET A 61 12.45 -2.09 -1.92
N ALA A 62 13.68 -2.21 -2.45
CA ALA A 62 14.76 -1.27 -2.15
C ALA A 62 14.42 0.17 -2.55
N ALA A 63 13.65 0.37 -3.64
CA ALA A 63 13.19 1.67 -4.07
C ALA A 63 12.03 2.24 -3.22
N ILE A 64 11.20 1.37 -2.63
CA ILE A 64 10.18 1.75 -1.65
C ILE A 64 10.86 2.22 -0.35
N GLU A 65 11.87 1.49 0.11
CA GLU A 65 12.62 1.78 1.34
C GLU A 65 13.56 2.99 1.20
N ARG A 66 14.06 3.28 -0.01
CA ARG A 66 15.01 4.37 -0.29
C ARG A 66 14.44 5.36 -1.31
N PRO A 67 13.84 6.47 -0.85
CA PRO A 67 13.23 7.49 -1.72
C PRO A 67 14.19 8.09 -2.76
N THR A 68 15.50 8.06 -2.50
CA THR A 68 16.55 8.58 -3.40
C THR A 68 16.67 7.79 -4.71
N ILE A 69 16.30 6.51 -4.72
CA ILE A 69 16.37 5.63 -5.91
C ILE A 69 15.03 5.59 -6.66
N ARG A 70 13.97 6.15 -6.06
CA ARG A 70 12.60 6.10 -6.55
C ARG A 70 12.43 6.62 -7.98
N ARG A 71 13.08 7.73 -8.33
CA ARG A 71 13.01 8.31 -9.69
C ARG A 71 13.55 7.37 -10.77
N PHE A 72 14.52 6.52 -10.43
CA PHE A 72 15.10 5.54 -11.33
C PHE A 72 14.22 4.27 -11.39
N ALA A 73 13.70 3.84 -10.24
CA ALA A 73 12.86 2.65 -10.13
C ALA A 73 11.46 2.82 -10.74
N GLU A 74 10.88 4.03 -10.78
CA GLU A 74 9.59 4.30 -11.42
C GLU A 74 9.59 3.94 -12.92
N ARG A 75 10.74 3.95 -13.60
CA ARG A 75 10.87 3.50 -15.00
C ARG A 75 10.80 1.98 -15.18
N PHE A 76 11.07 1.21 -14.13
CA PHE A 76 11.07 -0.25 -14.15
C PHE A 76 9.88 -0.83 -13.38
N GLU A 77 8.91 0.01 -13.03
CA GLU A 77 7.74 -0.37 -12.29
C GLU A 77 6.82 -1.27 -13.14
N ASN A 78 6.56 -2.49 -12.67
CA ASN A 78 5.58 -3.37 -13.31
C ASN A 78 4.13 -3.02 -12.90
N LYS A 79 3.16 -3.66 -13.55
CA LYS A 79 1.73 -3.38 -13.35
C LYS A 79 1.30 -3.55 -11.89
N GLU A 80 1.78 -4.59 -11.22
CA GLU A 80 1.45 -4.93 -9.84
C GLU A 80 2.01 -3.89 -8.86
N GLN A 81 3.26 -3.47 -9.08
CA GLN A 81 3.92 -2.44 -8.30
C GLN A 81 3.22 -1.09 -8.45
N ARG A 82 2.86 -0.71 -9.69
CA ARG A 82 2.08 0.50 -9.95
C ARG A 82 0.73 0.47 -9.26
N HIS A 83 0.04 -0.67 -9.32
CA HIS A 83 -1.27 -0.82 -8.70
C HIS A 83 -1.20 -0.70 -7.18
N ALA A 84 -0.24 -1.39 -6.54
CA ALA A 84 0.02 -1.27 -5.11
C ALA A 84 0.36 0.17 -4.71
N ARG A 85 1.25 0.83 -5.46
CA ARG A 85 1.66 2.22 -5.17
C ARG A 85 0.48 3.18 -5.23
N LEU A 86 -0.34 3.09 -6.28
CA LEU A 86 -1.51 3.97 -6.44
C LEU A 86 -2.52 3.76 -5.30
N TRP A 87 -2.74 2.51 -4.90
CA TRP A 87 -3.62 2.20 -3.78
C TRP A 87 -3.08 2.77 -2.46
N VAL A 88 -1.80 2.57 -2.13
CA VAL A 88 -1.16 3.12 -0.91
C VAL A 88 -1.15 4.65 -0.91
N LEU A 89 -0.90 5.29 -2.06
CA LEU A 89 -0.95 6.75 -2.17
C LEU A 89 -2.36 7.29 -1.95
N SER A 90 -3.38 6.59 -2.46
CA SER A 90 -4.78 6.94 -2.20
C SER A 90 -5.09 6.85 -0.71
N LEU A 91 -4.67 5.76 -0.05
CA LEU A 91 -4.87 5.54 1.38
C LEU A 91 -4.16 6.60 2.24
N ARG A 92 -2.92 6.96 1.88
CA ARG A 92 -2.19 8.03 2.55
C ARG A 92 -2.93 9.37 2.42
N LYS A 93 -3.46 9.68 1.24
CA LYS A 93 -4.22 10.92 1.03
C LYS A 93 -5.52 10.93 1.87
N ALA A 94 -6.23 9.81 1.91
CA ALA A 94 -7.43 9.60 2.72
C ALA A 94 -7.16 9.81 4.22
N SER A 95 -6.16 9.10 4.78
CA SER A 95 -5.79 9.21 6.20
C SER A 95 -5.39 10.65 6.58
N GLN A 96 -4.63 11.33 5.72
CA GLN A 96 -4.26 12.74 5.96
C GLN A 96 -5.47 13.68 5.94
N GLN A 97 -6.49 13.41 5.12
CA GLN A 97 -7.71 14.22 5.11
C GLN A 97 -8.52 14.02 6.38
N VAL A 98 -8.60 12.78 6.89
CA VAL A 98 -9.28 12.48 8.17
C VAL A 98 -8.55 13.16 9.33
N LEU A 99 -7.22 13.03 9.41
CA LEU A 99 -6.41 13.70 10.43
C LEU A 99 -6.56 15.23 10.41
N ARG A 100 -6.65 15.83 9.21
CA ARG A 100 -6.84 17.28 9.05
C ARG A 100 -8.22 17.77 9.45
N ARG A 101 -9.26 16.93 9.39
CA ARG A 101 -10.63 17.33 9.76
C ARG A 101 -10.84 17.36 11.28
N GLY A 102 -9.97 16.74 12.07
CA GLY A 102 -10.08 16.70 13.53
C GLY A 102 -11.36 15.99 14.03
N PRO A 103 -11.47 15.71 15.34
CA PRO A 103 -12.64 15.04 15.92
C PRO A 103 -13.89 15.93 16.10
N GLU A 104 -13.96 17.13 15.53
CA GLU A 104 -15.05 18.10 15.75
C GLU A 104 -16.15 18.09 14.66
N ALA A 105 -16.53 16.90 14.19
CA ALA A 105 -17.67 16.76 13.27
C ALA A 105 -18.51 15.51 13.57
N ALA A 106 -18.71 15.21 14.85
CA ALA A 106 -19.63 14.19 15.35
C ALA A 106 -20.68 14.85 16.25
#